data_AF-A0A7W7VQ44-F1
#
_entry.id   AF-A0A7W7VQ44-F1
#
_cell.length_a   1.000
_cell.length_b   1.000
_cell.length_c   1.000
_cell.angle_alpha   90.00
_cell.angle_beta   90.00
_cell.angle_gamma   90.00
#
_symmetry.space_group_name_H-M   'P 1'
#
loop_
_entity.id
_entity.type
_entity.pdbx_description
1 polymer ?
#
loop_
_entity_poly.entity_id
_entity_poly.type
_entity_poly.pdbx_seq_one_letter_code
_entity_poly.pdbx_strand_id
1 'polypeptide(L)'
;MEYEEFIGTLSRYAGLDEDEAERAVRATLGTLGERLSVGEGLLGRLPERVRAWMRTGRDPEPFDVDEFLRRVAEREGVDVEVAARHAREVFWLLGEVTAPGAIDGVAACLPEDFESLVAEARRRGVRIMPAEEFLARVASRAGLEAADAHRATEAVLETLAECVAEGRAENLIGELAVPLHEPLKRGAAEGRAEAVRVPLEDFVLRVAERQRADGQDVRGHASAVLTTLREATTERGFLDVMAGLPDEYRTLLTGR
;
A
#
# COMPACT_ATOMS: atom_id res chain seq x y z
N MET A 1 2.67 20.04 23.07
CA MET A 1 1.30 19.53 22.96
C MET A 1 1.11 18.56 24.09
N GLU A 2 0.02 18.72 24.83
CA GLU A 2 -0.33 17.80 25.92
C GLU A 2 -0.92 16.49 25.36
N TYR A 3 -0.99 15.46 26.19
CA TYR A 3 -1.45 14.14 25.77
C TYR A 3 -2.89 14.14 25.27
N GLU A 4 -3.80 14.78 26.02
CA GLU A 4 -5.23 14.86 25.71
C GLU A 4 -5.47 15.66 24.43
N GLU A 5 -4.69 16.72 24.21
CA GLU A 5 -4.73 17.52 22.97
C GLU A 5 -4.29 16.69 21.75
N PHE A 6 -3.28 15.84 21.92
CA PHE A 6 -2.78 14.95 20.87
C PHE A 6 -3.84 13.91 20.46
N ILE A 7 -4.42 13.20 21.43
CA ILE A 7 -5.48 12.21 21.17
C ILE A 7 -6.76 12.89 20.63
N GLY A 8 -7.17 14.00 21.24
CA GLY A 8 -8.34 14.77 20.82
C GLY A 8 -8.21 15.42 19.44
N THR A 9 -6.98 15.62 18.95
CA THR A 9 -6.74 16.05 17.55
C THR A 9 -7.01 14.90 16.58
N LEU A 10 -6.52 13.68 16.88
CA LEU A 10 -6.82 12.52 16.04
C LEU A 10 -8.30 12.18 16.04
N SER A 11 -8.93 12.11 17.22
CA SER A 11 -10.35 11.78 17.36
C SER A 11 -11.24 12.67 16.50
N ARG A 12 -11.02 14.00 16.54
CA ARG A 12 -11.78 14.95 15.72
C ARG A 12 -11.52 14.84 14.22
N TYR A 13 -10.28 14.55 13.83
CA TYR A 13 -9.90 14.44 12.42
C TYR A 13 -10.43 13.14 11.80
N ALA A 14 -10.22 12.02 12.48
CA ALA A 14 -10.57 10.67 12.02
C ALA A 14 -12.05 10.30 12.31
N GLY A 15 -12.75 11.08 13.13
CA GLY A 15 -14.12 10.77 13.55
C GLY A 15 -14.23 9.57 14.50
N LEU A 16 -13.15 9.28 15.23
CA LEU A 16 -13.04 8.18 16.19
C LEU A 16 -13.43 8.64 17.59
N ASP A 17 -13.91 7.73 18.44
CA ASP A 17 -13.97 8.03 19.87
C ASP A 17 -12.55 8.14 20.49
N GLU A 18 -12.44 8.69 21.70
CA GLU A 18 -11.13 8.91 22.33
C GLU A 18 -10.39 7.60 22.63
N ASP A 19 -11.09 6.52 22.95
CA ASP A 19 -10.48 5.23 23.25
C ASP A 19 -9.99 4.55 21.97
N GLU A 20 -10.74 4.66 20.87
CA GLU A 20 -10.34 4.24 19.52
C GLU A 20 -9.12 5.01 19.04
N ALA A 21 -9.13 6.34 19.18
CA ALA A 21 -8.00 7.19 18.82
C ALA A 21 -6.75 6.84 19.65
N GLU A 22 -6.88 6.61 20.96
CA GLU A 22 -5.76 6.17 21.80
C GLU A 22 -5.21 4.80 21.35
N ARG A 23 -6.10 3.82 21.07
CA ARG A 23 -5.68 2.51 20.57
C ARG A 23 -4.93 2.63 19.24
N ALA A 24 -5.45 3.42 18.30
CA ALA A 24 -4.83 3.68 17.00
C ALA A 24 -3.43 4.28 17.13
N VAL A 25 -3.29 5.35 17.93
CA VAL A 25 -1.99 5.98 18.19
C VAL A 25 -1.01 4.99 18.82
N ARG A 26 -1.45 4.29 19.87
CA ARG A 26 -0.59 3.36 20.61
C ARG A 26 -0.12 2.21 19.72
N ALA A 27 -1.02 1.61 18.95
CA ALA A 27 -0.70 0.52 18.05
C ALA A 27 0.23 0.98 16.93
N THR A 28 -0.10 2.07 16.24
CA THR A 28 0.68 2.57 15.11
C THR A 28 2.08 3.02 15.54
N LEU A 29 2.18 3.88 16.55
CA LEU A 29 3.49 4.43 16.97
C LEU A 29 4.33 3.41 17.74
N GLY A 30 3.71 2.49 18.48
CA GLY A 30 4.41 1.37 19.09
C GLY A 30 5.04 0.46 18.04
N THR A 31 4.29 0.11 17.00
CA THR A 31 4.80 -0.69 15.87
C THR A 31 5.90 0.06 15.11
N LEU A 32 5.73 1.38 14.91
CA LEU A 32 6.75 2.20 14.25
C LEU A 32 8.06 2.25 15.07
N GLY A 33 7.95 2.25 16.40
CA GLY A 33 9.11 2.16 17.31
C GLY A 33 9.82 0.79 17.28
N GLU A 34 9.15 -0.28 16.87
CA GLU A 34 9.79 -1.59 16.64
C GLU A 34 10.57 -1.61 15.32
N ARG A 35 10.07 -0.92 14.30
CA ARG A 35 10.72 -0.80 12.99
C ARG A 35 11.96 0.06 13.01
N LEU A 36 11.92 1.16 13.78
CA LEU A 36 12.88 2.25 13.68
C LEU A 36 13.76 2.36 14.92
N SER A 37 15.05 2.65 14.70
CA SER A 37 15.86 3.35 15.72
C SER A 37 15.37 4.78 15.81
N VAL A 38 14.33 5.03 16.60
CA VAL A 38 13.65 6.34 16.62
C VAL A 38 14.62 7.43 17.09
N GLY A 39 14.99 8.33 16.19
CA GLY A 39 15.85 9.47 16.50
C GLY A 39 15.16 10.52 17.37
N GLU A 40 15.95 11.34 18.08
CA GLU A 40 15.42 12.36 19.00
C GLU A 40 14.51 13.39 18.31
N GLY A 41 14.69 13.63 17.00
CA GLY A 41 13.91 14.60 16.23
C GLY A 41 12.42 14.30 16.16
N LEU A 42 12.02 13.02 16.04
CA LEU A 42 10.61 12.62 16.05
C LEU A 42 10.05 12.62 17.49
N LEU A 43 10.82 12.11 18.44
CA LEU A 43 10.37 11.97 19.83
C LEU A 43 10.17 13.33 20.51
N GLY A 44 11.02 14.32 20.25
CA GLY A 44 11.04 15.60 20.96
C GLY A 44 9.75 16.43 20.89
N ARG A 45 8.82 16.11 19.99
CA ARG A 45 7.51 16.79 19.85
C ARG A 45 6.33 15.99 20.36
N LEU A 46 6.53 14.71 20.69
CA LEU A 46 5.48 13.83 21.16
C LEU A 46 5.29 13.97 22.68
N PRO A 47 4.04 13.87 23.18
CA PRO A 47 3.76 13.77 24.62
C PRO A 47 4.58 12.63 25.26
N GLU A 48 4.99 12.77 26.54
CA GLU A 48 5.85 11.76 27.19
C GLU A 48 5.24 10.37 27.16
N ARG A 49 3.92 10.25 27.37
CA ARG A 49 3.19 8.98 27.29
C ARG A 49 3.30 8.34 25.90
N VAL A 50 3.21 9.14 24.83
CA VAL A 50 3.36 8.67 23.44
C VAL A 50 4.80 8.26 23.17
N ARG A 51 5.79 9.04 23.63
CA ARG A 51 7.21 8.68 23.53
C ARG A 51 7.51 7.35 24.20
N ALA A 52 6.89 7.06 25.35
CA ALA A 52 7.07 5.80 26.06
C ALA A 52 6.63 4.58 25.22
N TRP A 53 5.60 4.71 24.37
CA TRP A 53 5.17 3.62 23.48
C TRP A 53 6.15 3.33 22.35
N MET A 54 6.86 4.36 21.85
CA MET A 54 7.84 4.20 20.79
C MET A 54 9.18 3.62 21.28
N ARG A 55 9.45 3.69 22.59
CA ARG A 55 10.68 3.15 23.20
C ARG A 55 10.49 1.67 23.51
N THR A 56 10.85 0.82 22.57
CA THR A 56 10.71 -0.64 22.69
C THR A 56 11.80 -1.28 23.56
N GLY A 57 12.94 -0.60 23.71
CA GLY A 57 14.11 -1.13 24.43
C GLY A 57 14.76 -2.33 23.74
N ARG A 58 14.43 -2.56 22.46
CA ARG A 58 14.94 -3.63 21.61
C ARG A 58 15.62 -3.04 20.39
N ASP A 59 16.45 -3.84 19.74
CA ASP A 59 17.00 -3.47 18.43
C ASP A 59 15.86 -3.40 17.40
N PRO A 60 15.94 -2.49 16.41
CA PRO A 60 14.93 -2.38 15.38
C PRO A 60 14.79 -3.65 14.56
N GLU A 61 13.55 -4.02 14.25
CA GLU A 61 13.22 -5.20 13.47
C GLU A 61 12.85 -4.79 12.02
N PRO A 62 13.47 -5.38 10.99
CA PRO A 62 13.09 -5.12 9.62
C PRO A 62 11.79 -5.83 9.24
N PHE A 63 10.76 -5.09 8.82
CA PHE A 63 9.51 -5.65 8.28
C PHE A 63 8.82 -4.71 7.27
N ASP A 64 8.00 -5.25 6.38
CA ASP A 64 7.29 -4.50 5.33
C ASP A 64 6.03 -3.78 5.86
N VAL A 65 5.35 -3.02 5.00
CA VAL A 65 4.13 -2.28 5.37
C VAL A 65 2.99 -3.22 5.76
N ASP A 66 2.90 -4.41 5.16
CA ASP A 66 1.84 -5.38 5.49
C ASP A 66 2.02 -5.94 6.89
N GLU A 67 3.23 -6.35 7.24
CA GLU A 67 3.55 -6.82 8.59
C GLU A 67 3.35 -5.71 9.61
N PHE A 68 3.70 -4.47 9.28
CA PHE A 68 3.37 -3.30 10.10
C PHE A 68 1.85 -3.21 10.33
N LEU A 69 1.05 -3.21 9.27
CA LEU A 69 -0.41 -3.07 9.36
C LEU A 69 -1.07 -4.25 10.07
N ARG A 70 -0.56 -5.47 9.87
CA ARG A 70 -1.01 -6.68 10.58
C ARG A 70 -0.78 -6.55 12.08
N ARG A 71 0.41 -6.08 12.50
CA ARG A 71 0.70 -5.83 13.92
C ARG A 71 -0.16 -4.73 14.51
N VAL A 72 -0.42 -3.67 13.75
CA VAL A 72 -1.33 -2.58 14.16
C VAL A 72 -2.75 -3.13 14.35
N ALA A 73 -3.27 -3.89 13.39
CA ALA A 73 -4.58 -4.52 13.44
C ALA A 73 -4.73 -5.45 14.66
N GLU A 74 -3.73 -6.30 14.92
CA GLU A 74 -3.70 -7.19 16.07
C GLU A 74 -3.70 -6.42 17.41
N ARG A 75 -2.97 -5.30 17.49
CA ARG A 75 -2.88 -4.45 18.69
C ARG A 75 -4.16 -3.64 18.94
N GLU A 76 -4.82 -3.21 17.88
CA GLU A 76 -6.08 -2.47 17.96
C GLU A 76 -7.30 -3.39 18.15
N GLY A 77 -7.20 -4.65 17.72
CA GLY A 77 -8.31 -5.60 17.70
C GLY A 77 -9.31 -5.33 16.57
N VAL A 78 -8.81 -4.87 15.41
CA VAL A 78 -9.62 -4.50 14.24
C VAL A 78 -9.14 -5.24 12.98
N ASP A 79 -9.90 -5.15 11.90
CA ASP A 79 -9.46 -5.65 10.59
C ASP A 79 -8.31 -4.82 9.99
N VAL A 80 -7.49 -5.43 9.15
CA VAL A 80 -6.31 -4.79 8.54
C VAL A 80 -6.66 -3.55 7.70
N GLU A 81 -7.81 -3.49 7.03
CA GLU A 81 -8.22 -2.31 6.28
C GLU A 81 -8.57 -1.14 7.21
N VAL A 82 -9.18 -1.44 8.36
CA VAL A 82 -9.46 -0.45 9.40
C VAL A 82 -8.15 0.05 10.02
N ALA A 83 -7.23 -0.86 10.34
CA ALA A 83 -5.90 -0.54 10.83
C ALA A 83 -5.09 0.31 9.84
N ALA A 84 -5.17 0.00 8.53
CA ALA A 84 -4.54 0.79 7.47
C ALA A 84 -5.05 2.22 7.43
N ARG A 85 -6.37 2.41 7.54
CA ARG A 85 -6.97 3.74 7.65
C ARG A 85 -6.48 4.45 8.91
N HIS A 86 -6.56 3.82 10.08
CA HIS A 86 -6.14 4.42 11.35
C HIS A 86 -4.64 4.78 11.34
N ALA A 87 -3.78 3.92 10.80
CA ALA A 87 -2.36 4.21 10.64
C ALA A 87 -2.12 5.44 9.78
N ARG A 88 -2.86 5.61 8.67
CA ARG A 88 -2.78 6.83 7.84
C ARG A 88 -3.16 8.08 8.62
N GLU A 89 -4.24 8.04 9.39
CA GLU A 89 -4.68 9.15 10.24
C GLU A 89 -3.62 9.50 11.31
N VAL A 90 -2.95 8.50 11.87
CA VAL A 90 -1.85 8.72 12.82
C VAL A 90 -0.62 9.31 12.13
N PHE A 91 -0.28 8.88 10.91
CA PHE A 91 0.79 9.49 10.12
C PHE A 91 0.45 10.93 9.73
N TRP A 92 -0.80 11.23 9.37
CA TRP A 92 -1.28 12.60 9.20
C TRP A 92 -1.02 13.42 10.47
N LEU A 93 -1.39 12.90 11.64
CA LEU A 93 -1.16 13.57 12.93
C LEU A 93 0.33 13.80 13.20
N LEU A 94 1.21 12.83 12.88
CA LEU A 94 2.66 13.04 12.97
C LEU A 94 3.10 14.22 12.10
N GLY A 95 2.60 14.33 10.87
CA GLY A 95 2.83 15.49 10.01
C GLY A 95 2.25 16.80 10.55
N GLU A 96 1.20 16.74 11.37
CA GLU A 96 0.60 17.90 12.02
C GLU A 96 1.44 18.41 13.19
N VAL A 97 2.00 17.50 13.99
CA VAL A 97 2.66 17.86 15.26
C VAL A 97 4.17 17.98 15.17
N THR A 98 4.80 17.50 14.10
CA THR A 98 6.26 17.50 13.93
C THR A 98 6.78 18.77 13.25
N ALA A 99 8.07 19.05 13.44
CA ALA A 99 8.72 20.16 12.75
C ALA A 99 8.88 19.85 11.25
N PRO A 100 8.91 20.87 10.38
CA PRO A 100 9.26 20.68 8.97
C PRO A 100 10.55 19.87 8.81
N GLY A 101 10.52 18.84 7.96
CA GLY A 101 11.68 17.97 7.69
C GLY A 101 11.88 16.82 8.70
N ALA A 102 11.18 16.78 9.84
CA ALA A 102 11.28 15.66 10.79
C ALA A 102 10.80 14.34 10.16
N ILE A 103 9.73 14.41 9.35
CA ILE A 103 9.20 13.26 8.61
C ILE A 103 10.19 12.74 7.56
N ASP A 104 11.07 13.58 7.02
CA ASP A 104 12.04 13.13 6.01
C ASP A 104 13.10 12.19 6.60
N GLY A 105 13.50 12.41 7.86
CA GLY A 105 14.37 11.49 8.56
C GLY A 105 13.71 10.14 8.85
N VAL A 106 12.41 10.14 9.18
CA VAL A 106 11.62 8.92 9.37
C VAL A 106 11.48 8.17 8.04
N ALA A 107 11.09 8.89 6.98
CA ALA A 107 10.91 8.34 5.64
C ALA A 107 12.19 7.69 5.10
N ALA A 108 13.36 8.27 5.38
CA ALA A 108 14.64 7.70 4.95
C ALA A 108 14.98 6.35 5.61
N CYS A 109 14.28 5.98 6.68
CA CYS A 109 14.45 4.71 7.38
C CYS A 109 13.33 3.69 7.10
N LEU A 110 12.34 4.07 6.28
CA LEU A 110 11.24 3.20 5.89
C LEU A 110 11.45 2.72 4.43
N PRO A 111 11.07 1.48 4.09
CA PRO A 111 11.07 1.05 2.70
C PRO A 111 9.98 1.77 1.88
N GLU A 112 10.08 1.63 0.56
CA GLU A 112 9.22 2.32 -0.41
C GLU A 112 7.73 1.99 -0.26
N ASP A 113 7.40 0.78 0.23
CA ASP A 113 6.03 0.33 0.48
C ASP A 113 5.31 1.11 1.60
N PHE A 114 6.03 1.90 2.41
CA PHE A 114 5.45 2.84 3.38
C PHE A 114 5.08 4.20 2.75
N GLU A 115 5.31 4.45 1.44
CA GLU A 115 5.15 5.78 0.86
C GLU A 115 3.72 6.33 1.02
N SER A 116 2.66 5.51 1.00
CA SER A 116 1.30 6.01 1.29
C SER A 116 1.17 6.64 2.67
N LEU A 117 1.75 6.01 3.69
CA LEU A 117 1.76 6.52 5.07
C LEU A 117 2.63 7.78 5.17
N VAL A 118 3.83 7.74 4.57
CA VAL A 118 4.77 8.87 4.57
C VAL A 118 4.21 10.08 3.81
N ALA A 119 3.55 9.86 2.68
CA ALA A 119 2.93 10.91 1.88
C ALA A 119 1.80 11.60 2.65
N GLU A 120 1.06 10.86 3.47
CA GLU A 120 0.05 11.41 4.37
C GLU A 120 0.70 12.31 5.43
N ALA A 121 1.78 11.86 6.09
CA ALA A 121 2.55 12.69 7.02
C ALA A 121 3.19 13.93 6.36
N ARG A 122 3.52 13.84 5.06
CA ARG A 122 4.00 14.98 4.26
C ARG A 122 2.88 15.86 3.71
N ARG A 123 1.61 15.57 4.02
CA ARG A 123 0.41 16.27 3.54
C ARG A 123 0.31 16.31 2.01
N ARG A 124 0.79 15.26 1.34
CA ARG A 124 0.69 15.10 -0.12
C ARG A 124 -0.68 14.55 -0.56
N GLY A 125 -1.43 13.97 0.37
CA GLY A 125 -2.81 13.51 0.16
C GLY A 125 -2.92 12.40 -0.89
N VAL A 126 -2.59 11.16 -0.52
CA VAL A 126 -2.74 10.01 -1.42
C VAL A 126 -4.15 9.45 -1.26
N ARG A 127 -4.92 9.36 -2.35
CA ARG A 127 -6.23 8.70 -2.32
C ARG A 127 -6.05 7.24 -2.72
N ILE A 128 -5.99 6.36 -1.73
CA ILE A 128 -6.03 4.91 -1.97
C ILE A 128 -7.47 4.51 -2.32
N MET A 129 -7.65 3.93 -3.50
CA MET A 129 -8.93 3.36 -3.92
C MET A 129 -9.23 2.10 -3.10
N PRO A 130 -10.42 1.96 -2.48
CA PRO A 130 -10.80 0.73 -1.79
C PRO A 130 -10.75 -0.49 -2.72
N ALA A 131 -10.36 -1.65 -2.18
CA ALA A 131 -10.25 -2.87 -2.98
C ALA A 131 -11.58 -3.27 -3.63
N GLU A 132 -12.70 -3.12 -2.91
CA GLU A 132 -14.04 -3.38 -3.46
C GLU A 132 -14.36 -2.50 -4.67
N GLU A 133 -13.98 -1.22 -4.62
CA GLU A 133 -14.18 -0.28 -5.74
C GLU A 133 -13.30 -0.66 -6.94
N PHE A 134 -12.04 -1.02 -6.68
CA PHE A 134 -11.13 -1.52 -7.72
C PHE A 134 -11.73 -2.73 -8.43
N LEU A 135 -12.16 -3.74 -7.66
CA LEU A 135 -12.76 -4.96 -8.18
C LEU A 135 -14.06 -4.70 -8.95
N ALA A 136 -14.92 -3.81 -8.46
CA ALA A 136 -16.16 -3.42 -9.14
C ALA A 136 -15.89 -2.74 -10.49
N ARG A 137 -14.87 -1.87 -10.56
CA ARG A 137 -14.45 -1.25 -11.82
C ARG A 137 -13.90 -2.26 -12.82
N VAL A 138 -13.10 -3.23 -12.36
CA VAL A 138 -12.61 -4.34 -13.20
C VAL A 138 -13.79 -5.17 -13.72
N ALA A 139 -14.70 -5.58 -12.83
CA ALA A 139 -15.90 -6.34 -13.19
C ALA A 139 -16.71 -5.64 -14.29
N SER A 140 -16.99 -4.34 -14.11
CA SER A 140 -17.73 -3.55 -15.09
C SER A 140 -17.02 -3.41 -16.43
N ARG A 141 -15.68 -3.29 -16.45
CA ARG A 141 -14.89 -3.10 -17.67
C ARG A 141 -14.72 -4.39 -18.47
N ALA A 142 -14.54 -5.50 -17.76
CA ALA A 142 -14.33 -6.81 -18.35
C ALA A 142 -15.64 -7.56 -18.62
N GLY A 143 -16.79 -7.06 -18.14
CA GLY A 143 -18.07 -7.77 -18.23
C GLY A 143 -18.08 -9.05 -17.40
N LEU A 144 -17.41 -9.03 -16.24
CA LEU A 144 -17.23 -10.19 -15.37
C LEU A 144 -18.12 -10.11 -14.13
N GLU A 145 -18.49 -11.27 -13.60
CA GLU A 145 -19.04 -11.39 -12.26
C GLU A 145 -17.96 -11.08 -11.21
N ALA A 146 -18.38 -10.68 -10.00
CA ALA A 146 -17.45 -10.23 -8.95
C ALA A 146 -16.35 -11.26 -8.62
N ALA A 147 -16.68 -12.55 -8.56
CA ALA A 147 -15.72 -13.62 -8.29
C ALA A 147 -14.71 -13.81 -9.45
N ASP A 148 -15.12 -13.65 -10.70
CA ASP A 148 -14.24 -13.73 -11.87
C ASP A 148 -13.35 -12.48 -11.97
N ALA A 149 -13.89 -11.30 -11.67
CA ALA A 149 -13.13 -10.06 -11.62
C ALA A 149 -12.03 -10.10 -10.54
N HIS A 150 -12.33 -10.70 -9.38
CA HIS A 150 -11.33 -10.94 -8.34
C HIS A 150 -10.20 -11.84 -8.84
N ARG A 151 -10.52 -13.03 -9.40
CA ARG A 151 -9.51 -13.94 -9.97
C ARG A 151 -8.68 -13.29 -11.08
N ALA A 152 -9.32 -12.55 -11.98
CA ALA A 152 -8.64 -11.82 -13.05
C ALA A 152 -7.68 -10.77 -12.46
N THR A 153 -8.12 -10.04 -11.43
CA THR A 153 -7.31 -9.03 -10.76
C THR A 153 -6.08 -9.67 -10.10
N GLU A 154 -6.25 -10.74 -9.33
CA GLU A 154 -5.13 -11.45 -8.72
C GLU A 154 -4.13 -11.97 -9.77
N ALA A 155 -4.63 -12.65 -10.80
CA ALA A 155 -3.79 -13.21 -11.87
C ALA A 155 -2.99 -12.13 -12.62
N VAL A 156 -3.61 -11.00 -12.91
CA VAL A 156 -2.97 -9.89 -13.61
C VAL A 156 -1.95 -9.19 -12.72
N LEU A 157 -2.28 -8.86 -11.47
CA LEU A 157 -1.35 -8.20 -10.55
C LEU A 157 -0.14 -9.09 -10.25
N GLU A 158 -0.35 -10.39 -10.04
CA GLU A 158 0.73 -11.34 -9.81
C GLU A 158 1.65 -11.47 -11.03
N THR A 159 1.08 -11.64 -12.23
CA THR A 159 1.88 -11.70 -13.46
C THR A 159 2.60 -10.37 -13.72
N LEU A 160 1.95 -9.24 -13.45
CA LEU A 160 2.56 -7.92 -13.61
C LEU A 160 3.77 -7.75 -12.68
N ALA A 161 3.64 -8.14 -11.41
CA ALA A 161 4.74 -8.08 -10.44
C ALA A 161 5.89 -9.03 -10.81
N GLU A 162 5.61 -10.20 -11.38
CA GLU A 162 6.62 -11.12 -11.90
C GLU A 162 7.38 -10.55 -13.11
N CYS A 163 6.70 -9.76 -13.95
CA CYS A 163 7.27 -9.20 -15.18
C CYS A 163 8.09 -7.92 -14.98
N VAL A 164 7.94 -7.23 -13.84
CA VAL A 164 8.66 -5.99 -13.54
C VAL A 164 9.92 -6.27 -12.72
N ALA A 165 10.86 -5.32 -12.74
CA ALA A 165 12.06 -5.40 -11.92
C ALA A 165 11.73 -5.26 -10.43
N GLU A 166 12.57 -5.87 -9.59
CA GLU A 166 12.58 -5.72 -8.13
C GLU A 166 12.54 -4.23 -7.74
N GLY A 167 11.72 -3.87 -6.75
CA GLY A 167 11.45 -2.48 -6.35
C GLY A 167 10.20 -1.87 -6.99
N ARG A 168 9.79 -2.30 -8.20
CA ARG A 168 8.61 -1.72 -8.86
C ARG A 168 7.29 -2.23 -8.29
N ALA A 169 7.27 -3.46 -7.79
CA ALA A 169 6.10 -4.02 -7.14
C ALA A 169 5.82 -3.32 -5.80
N GLU A 170 6.87 -2.96 -5.06
CA GLU A 170 6.81 -2.23 -3.79
C GLU A 170 6.17 -0.86 -3.96
N ASN A 171 6.44 -0.18 -5.08
CA ASN A 171 5.78 1.08 -5.43
C ASN A 171 4.27 0.90 -5.63
N LEU A 172 3.83 -0.21 -6.23
CA LEU A 172 2.40 -0.53 -6.35
C LEU A 172 1.77 -0.87 -4.99
N ILE A 173 2.48 -1.62 -4.14
CA ILE A 173 2.06 -1.93 -2.77
C ILE A 173 1.86 -0.62 -1.97
N GLY A 174 2.76 0.35 -2.14
CA GLY A 174 2.64 1.66 -1.51
C GLY A 174 1.44 2.49 -1.99
N GLU A 175 0.79 2.14 -3.10
CA GLU A 175 -0.31 2.92 -3.71
C GLU A 175 -1.65 2.20 -3.79
N LEU A 176 -1.71 0.91 -3.44
CA LEU A 176 -2.94 0.10 -3.49
C LEU A 176 -3.51 -0.17 -2.10
N ALA A 177 -4.74 -0.68 -2.07
CA ALA A 177 -5.36 -1.15 -0.84
C ALA A 177 -4.79 -2.52 -0.43
N VAL A 178 -4.64 -2.75 0.87
CA VAL A 178 -4.02 -3.95 1.46
C VAL A 178 -4.52 -5.28 0.86
N PRO A 179 -5.83 -5.49 0.60
CA PRO A 179 -6.30 -6.74 0.00
C PRO A 179 -5.72 -7.06 -1.39
N LEU A 180 -5.12 -6.07 -2.07
CA LEU A 180 -4.49 -6.22 -3.39
C LEU A 180 -2.97 -6.48 -3.33
N HIS A 181 -2.36 -6.47 -2.14
CA HIS A 181 -0.90 -6.59 -1.99
C HIS A 181 -0.40 -8.02 -2.19
N GLU A 182 -1.14 -9.01 -1.69
CA GLU A 182 -0.74 -10.43 -1.74
C GLU A 182 -0.38 -10.91 -3.16
N PRO A 183 -1.21 -10.71 -4.21
CA PRO A 183 -0.82 -11.13 -5.57
C PRO A 183 0.46 -10.43 -6.05
N LEU A 184 0.67 -9.15 -5.73
CA LEU A 184 1.91 -8.44 -6.08
C LEU A 184 3.13 -9.06 -5.41
N LYS A 185 3.02 -9.43 -4.12
CA LYS A 185 4.12 -10.05 -3.37
C LYS A 185 4.47 -11.43 -3.89
N ARG A 186 3.47 -12.25 -4.21
CA ARG A 186 3.69 -13.57 -4.84
C ARG A 186 4.43 -13.41 -6.16
N GLY A 187 3.98 -12.51 -7.02
CA GLY A 187 4.61 -12.25 -8.31
C GLY A 187 6.04 -11.73 -8.18
N ALA A 188 6.27 -10.76 -7.29
CA ALA A 188 7.60 -10.20 -7.04
C ALA A 188 8.60 -11.25 -6.53
N ALA A 189 8.15 -12.20 -5.69
CA ALA A 189 9.00 -13.29 -5.19
C ALA A 189 9.36 -14.33 -6.28
N GLU A 190 8.52 -14.48 -7.31
CA GLU A 190 8.75 -15.36 -8.46
C GLU A 190 9.56 -14.67 -9.58
N GLY A 191 9.57 -13.33 -9.59
CA GLY A 191 10.32 -12.50 -10.52
C GLY A 191 11.83 -12.77 -10.45
N ARG A 192 12.48 -12.90 -11.60
CA ARG A 192 13.95 -13.02 -11.65
C ARG A 192 14.58 -11.62 -11.56
N ALA A 193 15.64 -11.49 -10.76
CA ALA A 193 16.38 -10.24 -10.54
C ALA A 193 16.84 -9.51 -11.83
N GLU A 194 17.00 -10.23 -12.93
CA GLU A 194 17.15 -9.64 -14.25
C GLU A 194 15.79 -9.60 -14.93
N ALA A 195 15.24 -8.40 -15.15
CA ALA A 195 13.99 -8.19 -15.86
C ALA A 195 14.10 -8.75 -17.29
N VAL A 196 13.79 -10.04 -17.45
CA VAL A 196 13.51 -10.64 -18.75
C VAL A 196 12.25 -9.95 -19.22
N ARG A 197 12.36 -9.12 -20.26
CA ARG A 197 11.21 -8.48 -20.88
C ARG A 197 10.26 -9.55 -21.38
N VAL A 198 9.18 -9.79 -20.63
CA VAL A 198 8.16 -10.79 -20.97
C VAL A 198 7.30 -10.23 -22.09
N PRO A 199 7.26 -10.87 -23.27
CA PRO A 199 6.33 -10.49 -24.34
C PRO A 199 4.88 -10.49 -23.85
N LEU A 200 4.04 -9.64 -24.45
CA LEU A 200 2.64 -9.48 -24.11
C LEU A 200 1.86 -10.80 -24.29
N GLU A 201 2.19 -11.59 -25.30
CA GLU A 201 1.55 -12.90 -25.51
C GLU A 201 1.87 -13.86 -24.37
N ASP A 202 3.14 -13.95 -23.95
CA ASP A 202 3.57 -14.76 -22.80
C ASP A 202 2.92 -14.27 -21.50
N PHE A 203 2.77 -12.96 -21.33
CA PHE A 203 2.03 -12.37 -20.21
C PHE A 203 0.57 -12.81 -20.20
N VAL A 204 -0.13 -12.70 -21.33
CA VAL A 204 -1.54 -13.11 -21.44
C VAL A 204 -1.70 -14.61 -21.17
N LEU A 205 -0.77 -15.44 -21.65
CA LEU A 205 -0.71 -16.89 -21.35
C LEU A 205 -0.61 -17.16 -19.85
N ARG A 206 0.33 -16.50 -19.15
CA ARG A 206 0.49 -16.65 -17.70
C ARG A 206 -0.74 -16.19 -16.92
N VAL A 207 -1.36 -15.08 -17.35
CA VAL A 207 -2.62 -14.62 -16.74
C VAL A 207 -3.72 -15.66 -16.93
N ALA A 208 -3.85 -16.26 -18.12
CA ALA A 208 -4.86 -17.28 -18.39
C ALA A 208 -4.67 -18.52 -17.50
N GLU A 209 -3.42 -18.98 -17.35
CA GLU A 209 -3.04 -20.10 -16.48
C GLU A 209 -3.40 -19.82 -15.01
N ARG A 210 -3.02 -18.64 -14.49
CA ARG A 210 -3.33 -18.22 -13.10
C ARG A 210 -4.83 -18.03 -12.86
N GLN A 211 -5.54 -17.43 -13.81
CA GLN A 211 -6.99 -17.24 -13.74
C GLN A 211 -7.76 -18.56 -13.83
N ARG A 212 -7.13 -19.63 -14.37
CA ARG A 212 -7.78 -20.89 -14.78
C ARG A 212 -8.90 -20.63 -15.79
N ALA A 213 -8.67 -19.68 -16.69
CA ALA A 213 -9.60 -19.23 -17.70
C ALA A 213 -9.34 -19.97 -19.02
N ASP A 214 -10.25 -20.87 -19.43
CA ASP A 214 -10.24 -21.46 -20.77
C ASP A 214 -11.23 -20.72 -21.69
N GLY A 215 -10.76 -20.26 -22.85
CA GLY A 215 -11.59 -19.58 -23.86
C GLY A 215 -12.17 -18.21 -23.49
N GLN A 216 -11.73 -17.56 -22.40
CA GLN A 216 -12.15 -16.21 -22.02
C GLN A 216 -11.29 -15.12 -22.67
N ASP A 217 -11.79 -13.88 -22.77
CA ASP A 217 -11.04 -12.72 -23.24
C ASP A 217 -10.04 -12.22 -22.17
N VAL A 218 -8.99 -13.01 -21.95
CA VAL A 218 -7.93 -12.71 -20.97
C VAL A 218 -7.23 -11.39 -21.30
N ARG A 219 -7.12 -11.04 -22.58
CA ARG A 219 -6.56 -9.76 -23.00
C ARG A 219 -7.44 -8.59 -22.57
N GLY A 220 -8.76 -8.72 -22.73
CA GLY A 220 -9.74 -7.77 -22.20
C GLY A 220 -9.71 -7.66 -20.68
N HIS A 221 -9.54 -8.78 -19.97
CA HIS A 221 -9.38 -8.78 -18.51
C HIS A 221 -8.11 -8.01 -18.07
N ALA A 222 -6.97 -8.29 -18.71
CA ALA A 222 -5.73 -7.58 -18.45
C ALA A 222 -5.85 -6.07 -18.74
N SER A 223 -6.51 -5.71 -19.84
CA SER A 223 -6.82 -4.32 -20.18
C SER A 223 -7.68 -3.64 -19.11
N ALA A 224 -8.72 -4.30 -18.61
CA ALA A 224 -9.58 -3.79 -17.55
C ALA A 224 -8.82 -3.55 -16.24
N VAL A 225 -7.97 -4.50 -15.84
CA VAL A 225 -7.16 -4.39 -14.62
C VAL A 225 -6.12 -3.27 -14.76
N LEU A 226 -5.34 -3.22 -15.84
CA LEU A 226 -4.33 -2.17 -16.03
C LEU A 226 -4.95 -0.77 -16.17
N THR A 227 -6.13 -0.67 -16.77
CA THR A 227 -6.88 0.60 -16.83
C THR A 227 -7.33 1.04 -15.45
N THR A 228 -7.79 0.12 -14.61
CA THR A 228 -8.18 0.41 -13.23
C THR A 228 -6.97 0.73 -12.37
N LEU A 229 -5.85 0.03 -12.58
CA LEU A 229 -4.58 0.30 -11.93
C LEU A 229 -4.13 1.74 -12.17
N ARG A 230 -4.15 2.21 -13.41
CA ARG A 230 -3.83 3.60 -13.77
C ARG A 230 -4.68 4.64 -13.04
N GLU A 231 -5.91 4.30 -12.68
CA GLU A 231 -6.82 5.20 -11.94
C GLU A 231 -6.61 5.14 -10.43
N ALA A 232 -6.10 4.01 -9.93
CA ALA A 232 -5.84 3.77 -8.52
C ALA A 232 -4.45 4.24 -8.07
N THR A 233 -3.49 4.33 -9.01
CA THR A 233 -2.10 4.71 -8.76
C THR A 233 -1.82 6.15 -9.20
N THR A 234 -0.69 6.69 -8.75
CA THR A 234 -0.20 7.98 -9.25
C THR A 234 0.29 7.84 -10.69
N GLU A 235 0.28 8.95 -11.45
CA GLU A 235 0.80 8.94 -12.82
C GLU A 235 2.26 8.44 -12.85
N ARG A 236 3.06 8.87 -11.88
CA ARG A 236 4.44 8.41 -11.74
C ARG A 236 4.52 6.92 -11.45
N GLY A 237 3.79 6.43 -10.44
CA GLY A 237 3.80 5.01 -10.08
C GLY A 237 3.37 4.11 -11.25
N PHE A 238 2.32 4.50 -11.97
CA PHE A 238 1.89 3.80 -13.17
C PHE A 238 2.94 3.81 -14.28
N LEU A 239 3.56 4.96 -14.56
CA LEU A 239 4.58 5.07 -15.59
C LEU A 239 5.86 4.29 -15.25
N ASP A 240 6.26 4.25 -13.98
CA ASP A 240 7.44 3.51 -13.53
C ASP A 240 7.27 2.00 -13.77
N VAL A 241 6.07 1.47 -13.53
CA VAL A 241 5.70 0.07 -13.87
C VAL A 241 5.72 -0.14 -15.38
N MET A 242 5.05 0.73 -16.14
CA MET A 242 4.98 0.61 -17.61
C MET A 242 6.33 0.74 -18.30
N ALA A 243 7.26 1.53 -17.74
CA ALA A 243 8.63 1.66 -18.25
C ALA A 243 9.43 0.34 -18.14
N GLY A 244 9.01 -0.56 -17.26
CA GLY A 244 9.57 -1.90 -17.13
C GLY A 244 9.13 -2.89 -18.19
N LEU A 245 8.09 -2.57 -18.96
CA LEU A 245 7.42 -3.51 -19.86
C LEU A 245 7.69 -3.16 -21.34
N PRO A 246 7.64 -4.15 -22.25
CA PRO A 246 7.65 -3.92 -23.70
C PRO A 246 6.57 -2.94 -24.17
N ASP A 247 6.86 -2.18 -25.24
CA ASP A 247 5.97 -1.14 -25.78
C ASP A 247 4.58 -1.66 -26.20
N GLU A 248 4.50 -2.93 -26.59
CA GLU A 248 3.27 -3.64 -26.94
C GLU A 248 2.22 -3.67 -25.83
N TYR A 249 2.60 -3.56 -24.55
CA TYR A 249 1.65 -3.46 -23.43
C TYR A 249 0.78 -2.21 -23.52
N ARG A 250 1.23 -1.16 -24.22
CA ARG A 250 0.39 0.04 -24.46
C ARG A 250 -0.90 -0.28 -25.19
N THR A 251 -0.92 -1.35 -25.99
CA THR A 251 -2.14 -1.80 -26.69
C THR A 251 -3.24 -2.27 -25.73
N LEU A 252 -2.90 -2.66 -24.50
CA LEU A 252 -3.88 -2.97 -23.45
C LEU A 252 -4.55 -1.71 -22.90
N LEU A 253 -3.97 -0.52 -23.09
CA LEU A 253 -4.47 0.74 -22.54
C LEU A 253 -5.22 1.61 -23.56
N THR A 254 -5.13 1.25 -24.85
CA THR A 254 -5.73 1.99 -25.96
C THR A 254 -6.96 1.30 -26.56
N GLY A 255 -7.28 0.08 -26.13
CA GLY A 255 -8.49 -0.63 -26.55
C GLY A 255 -9.74 -0.04 -25.89
N ARG A 256 -10.68 0.44 -26.72
CA ARG A 256 -12.07 0.71 -26.36
C ARG A 256 -12.95 -0.13 -27.27
#